data_AF-A0A838KCA8-F1
#
_entry.id   AF-A0A838KCA8-F1
#
_cell.length_a   1.000
_cell.length_b   1.000
_cell.length_c   1.000
_cell.angle_alpha   90.00
_cell.angle_beta   90.00
_cell.angle_gamma   90.00
#
_symmetry.space_group_name_H-M   'P 1'
#
loop_
_entity.id
_entity.type
_entity.pdbx_description
1 polymer ?
#
loop_
_entity_poly.entity_id
_entity_poly.type
_entity_poly.pdbx_seq_one_letter_code
_entity_poly.pdbx_strand_id
1 'polypeptide(L)'
;SGRTALVVDDGVATGVTALAALAMLRRQGASRLVFAAPVGPADSVQRLREMADDVVVPWVPHPFGAVSRFYGRFEQTSDAEVRRLLAT
;
A
#
# COMPACT_ATOMS: atom_id res chain seq x y z
N SER A 1 -9.85 -9.56 14.45
CA SER A 1 -8.76 -10.53 14.67
C SER A 1 -9.03 -11.81 13.88
N GLY A 2 -7.98 -12.62 13.66
CA GLY A 2 -8.06 -13.96 13.04
C GLY A 2 -8.17 -14.01 11.51
N ARG A 3 -8.35 -12.86 10.84
CA ARG A 3 -8.48 -12.77 9.38
C ARG A 3 -7.18 -12.33 8.72
N THR A 4 -7.01 -12.69 7.46
CA THR A 4 -6.01 -12.08 6.57
C THR A 4 -6.43 -10.65 6.26
N ALA A 5 -5.50 -9.70 6.39
CA ALA A 5 -5.71 -8.30 6.02
C ALA A 5 -4.81 -7.94 4.83
N LEU A 6 -5.42 -7.32 3.82
CA LEU A 6 -4.75 -6.79 2.64
C LEU A 6 -4.72 -5.27 2.76
N VAL A 7 -3.52 -4.70 2.74
CA VAL A 7 -3.31 -3.25 2.63
C VAL A 7 -2.95 -2.97 1.18
N VAL A 8 -3.78 -2.20 0.50
CA VAL A 8 -3.61 -1.87 -0.92
C VAL A 8 -3.47 -0.36 -1.07
N ASP A 9 -2.51 0.07 -1.89
CA ASP A 9 -2.27 1.48 -2.23
C ASP A 9 -2.05 1.64 -3.75
N ASP A 10 -2.17 2.87 -4.27
CA ASP A 10 -1.93 3.18 -5.69
C ASP A 10 -0.43 3.14 -6.07
N GLY A 11 0.43 3.26 -5.08
CA GLY A 11 1.87 3.14 -5.19
C GLY A 11 2.49 3.35 -3.82
N VAL A 12 3.76 3.00 -3.71
CA VAL A 12 4.50 3.25 -2.47
C VAL A 12 5.71 4.11 -2.76
N ALA A 13 5.74 5.33 -2.23
CA ALA A 13 6.91 6.21 -2.35
C ALA A 13 7.90 6.00 -1.19
N THR A 14 7.52 6.37 0.03
CA THR A 14 8.36 6.19 1.23
C THR A 14 7.97 5.00 2.09
N GLY A 15 6.75 4.45 1.89
CA GLY A 15 6.22 3.31 2.65
C GLY A 15 5.76 3.62 4.07
N VAL A 16 5.92 4.84 4.59
CA VAL A 16 5.68 5.14 6.01
C VAL A 16 4.21 4.91 6.42
N THR A 17 3.26 5.33 5.59
CA THR A 17 1.82 5.13 5.82
C THR A 17 1.44 3.66 5.82
N ALA A 18 1.92 2.91 4.82
CA ALA A 18 1.71 1.47 4.71
C ALA A 18 2.30 0.71 5.90
N LEU A 19 3.53 1.05 6.34
CA LEU A 19 4.16 0.45 7.51
C LEU A 19 3.36 0.69 8.79
N ALA A 20 2.84 1.91 8.99
CA ALA A 20 2.00 2.23 10.14
C ALA A 20 0.69 1.42 10.13
N ALA A 21 0.05 1.28 8.96
CA ALA A 21 -1.17 0.48 8.80
C ALA A 21 -0.91 -1.01 9.10
N LEU A 22 0.17 -1.58 8.56
CA LEU A 22 0.56 -2.97 8.82
C LEU A 22 0.83 -3.22 10.31
N ALA A 23 1.58 -2.32 10.96
CA ALA A 23 1.85 -2.42 12.40
C ALA A 23 0.56 -2.37 13.24
N MET A 24 -0.38 -1.49 12.88
CA MET A 24 -1.69 -1.41 13.53
C MET A 24 -2.49 -2.71 13.34
N LEU A 25 -2.57 -3.23 12.12
CA LEU A 25 -3.32 -4.46 11.81
C LEU A 25 -2.72 -5.69 12.52
N ARG A 26 -1.39 -5.76 12.63
CA ARG A 26 -0.72 -6.79 13.44
C ARG A 26 -1.20 -6.74 14.89
N ARG A 27 -1.23 -5.55 15.49
CA ARG A 27 -1.70 -5.33 16.87
C ARG A 27 -3.19 -5.65 17.06
N GLN A 28 -4.00 -5.50 16.01
CA GLN A 28 -5.42 -5.89 16.02
C GLN A 28 -5.64 -7.40 15.78
N GLY A 29 -4.55 -8.18 15.70
CA GLY A 29 -4.58 -9.63 15.60
C GLY A 29 -4.95 -10.14 14.21
N ALA A 30 -4.52 -9.47 13.14
CA ALA A 30 -4.54 -10.06 11.80
C ALA A 30 -3.71 -11.35 11.78
N SER A 31 -4.25 -12.42 11.18
CA SER A 31 -3.56 -13.72 11.10
C SER A 31 -2.53 -13.78 9.97
N ARG A 32 -2.71 -12.94 8.95
CA ARG A 32 -1.76 -12.73 7.86
C ARG A 32 -1.89 -11.30 7.35
N LEU A 33 -0.78 -10.66 7.05
CA LEU A 33 -0.67 -9.32 6.48
C LEU A 33 -0.09 -9.39 5.08
N VAL A 34 -0.79 -8.81 4.12
CA VAL A 34 -0.33 -8.66 2.74
C VAL A 34 -0.33 -7.17 2.39
N PHE A 35 0.78 -6.67 1.86
CA PHE A 35 0.82 -5.37 1.21
C PHE A 35 0.82 -5.54 -0.31
N ALA A 36 0.04 -4.73 -1.02
CA ALA A 36 0.04 -4.71 -2.47
C ALA A 36 -0.02 -3.28 -3.00
N ALA A 37 0.82 -2.97 -3.98
CA ALA A 37 0.75 -1.72 -4.73
C ALA A 37 1.31 -1.93 -6.14
N PRO A 38 0.83 -1.22 -7.17
CA PRO A 38 1.34 -1.36 -8.53
C PRO A 38 2.83 -1.03 -8.69
N VAL A 39 3.33 -0.01 -7.98
CA VAL A 39 4.68 0.53 -8.18
C VAL A 39 5.32 1.06 -6.90
N GLY A 40 6.65 0.95 -6.77
CA GLY A 40 7.40 1.54 -5.66
C GLY A 40 8.93 1.40 -5.80
N PRO A 41 9.76 2.19 -5.10
CA PRO A 41 11.20 2.02 -5.13
C PRO A 41 11.64 0.82 -4.29
N ALA A 42 12.80 0.24 -4.66
CA ALA A 42 13.30 -0.99 -4.07
C ALA A 42 13.47 -0.93 -2.54
N ASP A 43 13.89 0.21 -2.00
CA ASP A 43 14.11 0.43 -0.57
C ASP A 43 12.81 0.39 0.25
N SER A 44 11.73 0.95 -0.30
CA SER A 44 10.42 0.93 0.36
C SER A 44 9.78 -0.46 0.27
N VAL A 45 9.92 -1.14 -0.87
CA VAL A 45 9.47 -2.53 -1.04
C VAL A 45 10.20 -3.47 -0.07
N GLN A 46 11.51 -3.29 0.11
CA GLN A 46 12.29 -4.07 1.07
C GLN A 46 11.80 -3.85 2.51
N ARG A 47 11.63 -2.59 2.94
CA ARG A 47 11.10 -2.28 4.28
C ARG A 47 9.71 -2.88 4.53
N LEU A 48 8.85 -2.91 3.51
CA LEU A 48 7.53 -3.55 3.62
C LEU A 48 7.62 -5.06 3.76
N ARG A 49 8.58 -5.71 3.08
CA ARG A 49 8.82 -7.17 3.20
C ARG A 49 9.31 -7.58 4.60
N GLU A 50 9.91 -6.65 5.34
CA GLU A 50 10.31 -6.88 6.74
C GLU A 50 9.11 -6.84 7.70
N MET A 51 7.96 -6.26 7.29
CA MET A 51 6.79 -6.06 8.16
C MET A 51 5.58 -6.92 7.78
N ALA A 52 5.31 -7.10 6.49
CA ALA A 52 4.20 -7.92 5.98
C ALA A 52 4.63 -9.36 5.70
N ASP A 53 3.70 -10.30 5.78
CA ASP A 53 3.97 -11.71 5.46
C ASP A 53 4.08 -11.94 3.93
N ASP A 54 3.51 -11.03 3.13
CA ASP A 54 3.63 -11.03 1.67
C ASP A 54 3.59 -9.59 1.12
N VAL A 55 4.32 -9.35 0.04
CA VAL A 55 4.45 -8.03 -0.61
C VAL A 55 4.39 -8.18 -2.12
N VAL A 56 3.32 -7.67 -2.72
CA VAL A 56 3.07 -7.70 -4.16
C VAL A 56 3.28 -6.29 -4.74
N VAL A 57 4.49 -6.05 -5.26
CA VAL A 57 4.83 -4.81 -5.99
C VAL A 57 5.52 -5.20 -7.30
N PRO A 58 4.77 -5.34 -8.41
CA PRO A 58 5.29 -5.89 -9.65
C PRO A 58 6.24 -4.94 -10.37
N TRP A 59 6.11 -3.62 -10.18
CA TRP A 59 6.98 -2.65 -10.81
C TRP A 59 7.87 -1.93 -9.78
N VAL A 60 9.19 -2.13 -9.91
CA VAL A 60 10.19 -1.52 -9.01
C VAL A 60 11.19 -0.67 -9.80
N PRO A 61 10.80 0.51 -10.30
CA PRO A 61 11.60 1.31 -11.22
C PRO A 61 12.75 2.05 -10.54
N HIS A 62 13.84 2.26 -11.30
CA HIS A 62 14.95 3.12 -10.92
C HIS A 62 15.35 4.02 -12.11
N PRO A 63 15.28 5.37 -11.99
CA PRO A 63 14.80 6.14 -10.83
C PRO A 63 13.27 6.10 -10.69
N PHE A 64 12.76 6.08 -9.45
CA PHE A 64 11.33 6.05 -9.15
C PHE A 64 10.65 7.43 -9.31
N GLY A 65 11.16 8.47 -8.63
CA GLY A 65 10.53 9.79 -8.61
C GLY A 65 9.27 9.81 -7.73
N ALA A 66 8.09 9.73 -8.34
CA ALA A 66 6.80 9.81 -7.66
C ALA A 66 5.78 8.84 -8.29
N VAL A 67 4.80 8.39 -7.50
CA VAL A 67 3.74 7.46 -7.95
C VAL A 67 3.02 7.99 -9.19
N SER A 68 2.71 9.29 -9.22
CA SER A 68 1.97 9.94 -10.31
C SER A 68 2.60 9.77 -11.69
N ARG A 69 3.92 9.54 -11.78
CA ARG A 69 4.62 9.33 -13.06
C ARG A 69 4.22 8.04 -13.78
N PHE A 70 3.64 7.10 -13.05
CA PHE A 70 3.28 5.77 -13.54
C PHE A 70 1.81 5.67 -13.97
N TYR A 71 1.08 6.79 -13.89
CA TYR A 71 -0.33 6.89 -14.23
C TYR A 71 -0.54 7.94 -15.33
N GLY A 72 -1.26 7.57 -16.40
CA GLY A 72 -1.68 8.55 -17.41
C GLY A 72 -2.68 9.58 -16.89
N ARG A 73 -3.38 9.25 -15.80
CA ARG A 73 -4.35 10.08 -15.08
C ARG A 73 -4.18 9.85 -13.58
N PHE A 74 -3.93 10.92 -12.84
CA PHE A 74 -3.63 10.88 -11.41
C PHE A 74 -4.34 12.03 -10.68
N GLU A 75 -5.64 12.16 -10.95
CA GLU A 75 -6.49 13.13 -10.29
C GLU A 75 -6.66 12.76 -8.81
N GLN A 76 -6.79 13.78 -7.96
CA GLN A 76 -7.00 13.58 -6.53
C GLN A 76 -8.36 12.94 -6.27
N THR A 77 -8.38 11.77 -5.62
CA THR A 77 -9.60 11.15 -5.12
C THR A 77 -10.21 12.01 -4.02
N SER A 78 -11.47 12.40 -4.19
CA SER A 78 -12.17 13.26 -3.23
C SER A 78 -12.79 12.47 -2.07
N ASP A 79 -12.96 13.11 -0.91
CA ASP A 79 -13.71 12.52 0.22
C ASP A 79 -15.13 12.10 -0.16
N ALA A 80 -15.79 12.84 -1.05
CA ALA A 80 -17.13 12.53 -1.53
C ALA A 80 -17.14 11.21 -2.33
N GLU A 81 -16.13 11.00 -3.16
CA GLU A 81 -15.94 9.76 -3.90
C GLU A 81 -15.64 8.58 -2.96
N VAL A 82 -14.75 8.76 -1.99
CA VAL A 82 -14.45 7.72 -0.99
C VAL A 82 -15.73 7.33 -0.23
N ARG A 83 -16.49 8.31 0.27
CA ARG A 83 -17.75 8.06 0.97
C ARG A 83 -18.76 7.32 0.10
N ARG A 84 -18.86 7.67 -1.18
CA ARG A 84 -19.74 6.99 -2.13
C ARG A 84 -19.34 5.53 -2.34
N LEU A 85 -18.04 5.23 -2.44
CA LEU A 85 -17.53 3.86 -2.62
C LEU A 85 -17.69 2.99 -1.37
N LEU A 86 -17.65 3.60 -0.18
CA LEU A 86 -17.82 2.91 1.09
C LEU A 86 -19.29 2.79 1.53
N ALA A 87 -20.20 3.51 0.89
CA ALA A 87 -21.63 3.39 1.14
C ALA A 87 -22.06 1.95 0.78
N THR A 88 -22.52 1.22 1.79
CA THR A 88 -22.98 -0.17 1.69
C THR A 88 -24.50 -0.21 1.69
#